data_AF-A0A0C9ZDY5-F1
#
_entry.id   AF-A0A0C9ZDY5-F1
#
_cell.length_a   1.000
_cell.length_b   1.000
_cell.length_c   1.000
_cell.angle_alpha   90.00
_cell.angle_beta   90.00
_cell.angle_gamma   90.00
#
_symmetry.space_group_name_H-M   'P 1'
#
loop_
_entity.id
_entity.type
_entity.pdbx_description
1 polymer ?
#
loop_
_entity_poly.entity_id
_entity_poly.type
_entity_poly.pdbx_seq_one_letter_code
_entity_poly.pdbx_strand_id
1 'polypeptide(L)'
;IVKSCQQAENDGLEWLWVDTCCIDKRNSTELSEALNSMFRWYENSKRCYAYLHDVDVFPTTPDHETFAAFNGWSEWFSRGWTLQELIAPTDLQFFNKDWLYIG
;
A
#
# COMPACT_ATOMS: atom_id res chain seq x y z
N ILE A 1 -8.45 -6.33 -4.14
CA ILE A 1 -9.01 -5.50 -5.24
C ILE A 1 -10.47 -5.11 -4.98
N VAL A 2 -11.42 -6.03 -4.78
CA VAL A 2 -12.85 -5.62 -4.58
C VAL A 2 -13.03 -4.64 -3.41
N LYS A 3 -12.47 -4.95 -2.23
CA LYS A 3 -12.56 -4.06 -1.06
C LYS A 3 -11.86 -2.71 -1.27
N SER A 4 -10.77 -2.65 -2.03
CA SER A 4 -10.09 -1.39 -2.34
C SER A 4 -10.92 -0.53 -3.30
N CYS A 5 -11.63 -1.13 -4.26
CA CYS A 5 -12.56 -0.41 -5.12
C CYS A 5 -13.77 0.12 -4.33
N GLN A 6 -14.31 -0.67 -3.40
CA GLN A 6 -15.39 -0.22 -2.51
C GLN A 6 -14.96 0.97 -1.65
N GLN A 7 -13.73 0.95 -1.12
CA GLN A 7 -13.18 2.06 -0.35
C GLN A 7 -12.98 3.32 -1.22
N ALA A 8 -12.45 3.15 -2.43
CA ALA A 8 -12.31 4.23 -3.40
C ALA A 8 -13.67 4.88 -3.73
N GLU A 9 -14.70 4.07 -3.96
CA GLU A 9 -16.07 4.55 -4.20
C GLU A 9 -16.62 5.32 -2.99
N ASN A 10 -16.43 4.81 -1.77
CA ASN A 10 -16.83 5.50 -0.53
C ASN A 10 -16.14 6.87 -0.39
N ASP A 11 -14.91 6.99 -0.88
CA ASP A 11 -14.14 8.23 -0.89
C ASP A 11 -14.43 9.12 -2.12
N GLY A 12 -15.35 8.73 -2.99
CA GLY A 12 -15.74 9.47 -4.19
C GLY A 12 -14.70 9.43 -5.32
N LEU A 13 -13.86 8.39 -5.35
CA LEU A 13 -12.82 8.17 -6.36
C LEU A 13 -13.30 7.17 -7.42
N GLU A 14 -13.32 7.60 -8.67
CA GLU A 14 -13.77 6.78 -9.81
C GLU A 14 -12.74 5.73 -10.24
N TRP A 15 -11.44 6.04 -10.06
CA TRP A 15 -10.34 5.21 -10.55
C TRP A 15 -9.40 4.83 -9.42
N LEU A 16 -8.97 3.58 -9.44
CA LEU A 16 -7.95 3.03 -8.55
C LEU A 16 -6.81 2.45 -9.41
N TRP A 17 -5.58 2.74 -9.01
CA TRP A 17 -4.39 2.11 -9.57
C TRP A 17 -3.76 1.18 -8.54
N VAL A 18 -3.39 -0.04 -8.95
CA VAL A 18 -2.70 -1.03 -8.11
C VAL A 18 -1.63 -1.70 -8.96
N ASP A 19 -0.37 -1.59 -8.53
CA ASP A 19 0.81 -2.09 -9.25
C ASP A 19 0.69 -3.54 -9.75
N THR A 20 0.03 -4.38 -8.96
CA THR A 20 -0.09 -5.81 -9.19
C THR A 20 -1.03 -6.14 -10.35
N CYS A 21 -2.03 -5.31 -10.63
CA CYS A 21 -2.96 -5.51 -11.74
C CYS A 21 -2.83 -4.47 -12.86
N CYS A 22 -2.22 -3.31 -12.59
CA CYS A 22 -2.15 -2.19 -13.53
C CYS A 22 -0.81 -2.07 -14.26
N ILE A 23 0.17 -2.94 -13.97
CA ILE A 23 1.45 -3.01 -14.70
C ILE A 23 1.54 -4.36 -15.41
N ASP A 24 1.69 -4.38 -16.74
CA ASP A 24 2.05 -5.60 -17.44
C ASP A 24 3.53 -5.93 -17.23
N LYS A 25 3.81 -6.78 -16.24
CA LYS A 25 5.16 -7.22 -15.89
C LYS A 25 5.85 -8.05 -16.99
N ARG A 26 5.14 -8.46 -18.04
CA ARG A 26 5.70 -9.18 -19.19
C ARG A 26 6.28 -8.22 -20.23
N ASN A 27 5.88 -6.96 -20.19
CA ASN A 27 6.39 -5.90 -21.04
C ASN A 27 7.49 -5.15 -20.29
N SER A 28 8.76 -5.40 -20.64
CA SER A 28 9.91 -4.82 -19.95
C SER A 28 10.00 -3.29 -20.08
N THR A 29 9.52 -2.73 -21.19
CA THR A 29 9.47 -1.28 -21.40
C THR A 29 8.46 -0.64 -20.46
N GLU A 30 7.21 -1.13 -20.48
CA GLU A 30 6.16 -0.65 -19.58
C GLU A 30 6.54 -0.83 -18.11
N LEU A 31 7.09 -1.99 -17.75
CA LEU A 31 7.56 -2.24 -16.39
C LEU A 31 8.62 -1.20 -15.97
N SER A 32 9.59 -0.92 -16.83
CA SER A 32 10.63 0.07 -16.53
C SER A 32 10.07 1.48 -16.40
N GLU A 33 9.16 1.87 -17.29
CA GLU A 33 8.49 3.18 -17.25
C GLU A 33 7.62 3.32 -15.99
N ALA A 34 6.88 2.28 -15.64
CA ALA A 34 6.04 2.25 -14.45
C ALA A 34 6.87 2.37 -13.18
N LEU A 35 7.94 1.58 -13.04
CA LEU A 35 8.84 1.64 -11.88
C LEU A 35 9.45 3.04 -11.69
N ASN A 36 9.80 3.73 -12.78
CA ASN A 36 10.32 5.10 -12.72
C ASN A 36 9.24 6.15 -12.44
N SER A 37 7.96 5.80 -12.56
CA SER A 37 6.82 6.73 -12.41
C SER A 37 6.05 6.54 -11.11
N MET A 38 6.16 5.39 -10.44
CA MET A 38 5.37 5.04 -9.24
C MET A 38 5.41 6.10 -8.15
N PHE A 39 6.59 6.67 -7.83
CA PHE A 39 6.69 7.73 -6.83
C PHE A 39 5.78 8.92 -7.17
N ARG A 40 5.80 9.37 -8.43
CA ARG A 40 4.95 10.48 -8.89
C ARG A 40 3.48 10.10 -8.89
N TRP A 41 3.13 8.84 -9.17
CA TRP A 41 1.74 8.39 -9.11
C TRP A 41 1.20 8.41 -7.68
N TYR A 42 2.00 7.98 -6.70
CA TYR A 42 1.65 8.10 -5.29
C TYR A 42 1.49 9.56 -4.86
N GLU A 43 2.46 10.41 -5.19
CA GLU A 43 2.46 11.84 -4.87
C GLU A 43 1.26 12.59 -5.44
N ASN A 44 0.90 12.31 -6.70
CA ASN A 44 -0.21 12.99 -7.39
C ASN A 44 -1.57 12.29 -7.20
N SER A 45 -1.61 11.19 -6.45
CA SER A 45 -2.88 10.54 -6.11
C SER A 45 -3.69 11.42 -5.16
N LYS A 46 -5.02 11.33 -5.26
CA LYS A 46 -5.89 12.02 -4.30
C LYS A 46 -5.80 11.40 -2.90
N ARG A 47 -5.59 10.09 -2.84
CA ARG A 47 -5.45 9.28 -1.63
C ARG A 47 -4.78 7.96 -1.98
N CYS A 48 -3.94 7.48 -1.08
CA CYS A 48 -3.36 6.14 -1.13
C CYS A 48 -3.90 5.28 0.02
N TYR A 49 -4.03 3.98 -0.24
CA TYR A 49 -4.46 2.98 0.74
C TYR A 49 -3.35 1.96 0.96
N ALA A 50 -2.79 1.91 2.17
CA ALA A 50 -1.85 0.88 2.59
C ALA A 50 -2.61 -0.25 3.31
N TYR A 51 -2.69 -1.41 2.69
CA TYR A 51 -3.32 -2.59 3.29
C TYR A 51 -2.27 -3.48 3.95
N LEU A 52 -2.37 -3.62 5.27
CA LEU A 52 -1.50 -4.47 6.10
C LEU A 52 -2.29 -5.74 6.44
N HIS A 53 -2.03 -6.79 5.67
CA HIS A 53 -2.76 -8.04 5.73
C HIS A 53 -2.49 -8.87 7.00
N ASP A 54 -1.46 -8.52 7.75
CA ASP A 54 -0.91 -9.29 8.87
C ASP A 54 -1.10 -8.58 10.22
N VAL A 55 -1.86 -7.49 10.27
CA VAL A 55 -2.14 -6.74 11.51
C VAL A 55 -3.64 -6.66 11.81
N ASP A 56 -3.97 -6.53 13.09
CA ASP A 56 -5.31 -6.20 13.60
C ASP A 56 -5.46 -4.70 13.89
N VAL A 57 -4.43 -4.10 14.49
CA VAL A 57 -4.34 -2.67 14.83
C VAL A 57 -3.05 -2.10 14.28
N PHE A 58 -2.98 -0.77 14.13
CA PHE A 58 -1.75 -0.14 13.65
C PHE A 58 -0.59 -0.43 14.62
N PRO A 59 0.52 -1.02 14.14
CA PRO A 59 1.62 -1.42 15.00
C PRO A 59 2.38 -0.18 15.47
N THR A 60 2.30 0.14 16.76
CA THR A 60 3.04 1.25 17.39
C THR A 60 4.26 0.78 18.17
N THR A 61 4.32 -0.51 18.50
CA THR A 61 5.44 -1.15 19.21
C THR A 61 5.78 -2.49 18.55
N PRO A 62 7.05 -2.94 18.60
CA PRO A 62 7.42 -4.25 18.09
C PRO A 62 6.70 -5.39 18.82
N ASP A 63 6.17 -6.35 18.07
CA ASP A 63 5.66 -7.64 18.55
C ASP A 63 6.53 -8.77 17.98
N HIS A 64 7.50 -9.20 18.77
CA HIS A 64 8.43 -10.26 18.39
C HIS A 64 7.82 -11.67 18.48
N GLU A 65 6.63 -11.83 19.06
CA GLU A 65 5.93 -13.12 19.07
C GLU A 65 5.23 -13.35 17.73
N THR A 66 4.48 -12.34 17.26
CA THR A 66 3.74 -12.41 16.00
C THR A 66 4.65 -12.20 14.79
N PHE A 67 5.60 -11.27 14.86
CA PHE A 67 6.41 -10.83 13.71
C PHE A 67 7.91 -11.10 13.87
N ALA A 68 8.28 -12.23 14.48
CA ALA A 68 9.69 -12.60 14.71
C ALA A 68 10.55 -12.51 13.44
N ALA A 69 10.02 -12.92 12.29
CA ALA A 69 10.72 -12.91 10.99
C ALA A 69 11.03 -11.50 10.46
N PHE A 70 10.31 -10.49 10.94
CA PHE A 70 10.36 -9.11 10.45
C PHE A 70 10.78 -8.13 11.57
N ASN A 71 11.58 -8.61 12.52
CA ASN A 71 12.10 -7.82 13.64
C ASN A 71 10.99 -7.14 14.48
N GLY A 72 9.87 -7.83 14.66
CA GLY A 72 8.75 -7.37 15.47
C GLY A 72 7.76 -6.44 14.76
N TRP A 73 7.88 -6.24 13.44
CA TRP A 73 7.00 -5.37 12.67
C TRP A 73 6.23 -6.12 11.60
N SER A 74 5.09 -5.59 11.15
CA SER A 74 4.38 -6.10 9.97
C SER A 74 5.35 -6.27 8.78
N GLU A 75 5.10 -7.29 7.95
CA GLU A 75 5.84 -7.54 6.71
C GLU A 75 5.94 -6.28 5.86
N TRP A 76 4.92 -5.42 5.90
CA TRP A 76 4.90 -4.16 5.14
C TRP A 76 6.13 -3.29 5.42
N PHE A 77 6.68 -3.27 6.64
CA PHE A 77 7.86 -2.48 6.98
C PHE A 77 9.19 -3.04 6.45
N SER A 78 9.19 -4.30 6.01
CA SER A 78 10.38 -4.97 5.48
C SER A 78 10.54 -4.85 3.96
N ARG A 79 9.52 -4.35 3.26
CA ARG A 79 9.50 -4.27 1.78
C ARG A 79 10.40 -3.15 1.29
N GLY A 80 11.07 -3.37 0.16
CA GLY A 80 11.95 -2.35 -0.46
C GLY A 80 11.22 -1.09 -0.96
N TRP A 81 9.89 -1.14 -1.09
CA TRP A 81 9.06 -0.04 -1.61
C TRP A 81 8.40 0.80 -0.52
N THR A 82 8.41 0.34 0.73
CA THR A 82 7.68 0.92 1.87
C THR A 82 7.99 2.40 2.05
N LEU A 83 9.25 2.79 1.94
CA LEU A 83 9.64 4.18 2.11
C LEU A 83 8.95 5.07 1.08
N GLN A 84 8.91 4.67 -0.18
CA GLN A 84 8.26 5.45 -1.24
C GLN A 84 6.74 5.45 -1.07
N GLU A 85 6.15 4.30 -0.74
CA GLU A 85 4.71 4.18 -0.43
C GLU A 85 4.29 5.05 0.77
N LEU A 86 5.20 5.28 1.73
CA LEU A 86 4.96 6.07 2.93
C LEU A 86 5.12 7.58 2.70
N ILE A 87 6.18 8.01 2.02
CA ILE A 87 6.56 9.43 1.97
C ILE A 87 6.06 10.17 0.72
N ALA A 88 5.72 9.44 -0.34
CA ALA A 88 5.28 10.06 -1.59
C ALA A 88 3.84 10.60 -1.49
N PRO A 89 2.83 9.85 -0.99
CA PRO A 89 1.47 10.34 -0.93
C PRO A 89 1.30 11.51 0.04
N THR A 90 0.40 12.43 -0.29
CA THR A 90 -0.02 13.51 0.63
C THR A 90 -1.11 13.07 1.61
N ASP A 91 -1.89 12.05 1.26
CA ASP A 91 -2.93 11.43 2.07
C ASP A 91 -2.80 9.90 1.95
N LEU A 92 -2.32 9.26 3.02
CA LEU A 92 -2.13 7.81 3.10
C LEU A 92 -2.97 7.27 4.26
N GLN A 93 -3.83 6.30 3.96
CA GLN A 93 -4.66 5.62 4.95
C GLN A 93 -4.27 4.15 5.07
N PHE A 94 -4.12 3.68 6.30
CA PHE A 94 -3.80 2.32 6.64
C PHE A 94 -5.07 1.51 6.94
N PHE A 95 -5.11 0.31 6.38
CA PHE A 95 -6.16 -0.67 6.56
C PHE A 95 -5.58 -1.98 7.07
N ASN A 96 -6.24 -2.59 8.06
CA ASN A 96 -5.85 -3.88 8.61
C ASN A 96 -6.32 -5.05 7.73
N LYS A 97 -6.07 -6.29 8.15
CA LYS A 97 -6.47 -7.53 7.43
C LYS A 97 -7.98 -7.64 7.12
N ASP A 98 -8.81 -6.99 7.92
CA ASP A 98 -10.27 -6.98 7.76
C ASP A 98 -10.77 -5.83 6.87
N TRP A 99 -9.88 -4.97 6.38
CA TRP A 99 -10.17 -3.67 5.73
C TRP A 99 -10.83 -2.66 6.67
N LEU A 100 -10.44 -2.66 7.94
CA LEU A 100 -10.78 -1.60 8.88
C LEU A 100 -9.70 -0.53 8.86
N TYR A 101 -10.11 0.74 8.82
CA TYR A 101 -9.21 1.88 8.92
C TYR A 101 -8.54 1.90 10.31
N ILE A 102 -7.21 2.03 10.33
CA ILE A 102 -6.40 1.94 11.56
C ILE A 102 -5.45 3.13 11.76
N GLY A 103 -5.39 4.08 10.84
CA GLY A 103 -4.49 5.24 10.92
C GLY A 103 -4.27 5.87 9.56
#